data_AF-A0A2X4VFZ8-F1
#
_entry.id   AF-A0A2X4VFZ8-F1
#
_cell.length_a   1.000
_cell.length_b   1.000
_cell.length_c   1.000
_cell.angle_alpha   90.00
_cell.angle_beta   90.00
_cell.angle_gamma   90.00
#
_symmetry.space_group_name_H-M   'P 1'
#
loop_
_entity.id
_entity.type
_entity.pdbx_description
1 polymer ?
#
loop_
_entity_poly.entity_id
_entity_poly.type
_entity_poly.pdbx_seq_one_letter_code
_entity_poly.pdbx_strand_id
1 'polypeptide(L)' 'MAEKENTKRNRREEILQALAQMLESSDGSQRITTAKLAANVGVSEAALYRHFPSKTRMFDSLIDLLKTA' A
#
# COMPACT_ATOMS: atom_id res chain seq x y z
N MET A 1 18.44 2.96 -21.49
CA MET A 1 18.11 3.43 -20.13
C MET A 1 16.60 3.43 -20.00
N ALA A 2 16.11 2.53 -19.14
CA ALA A 2 14.75 2.39 -18.60
C ALA A 2 13.59 2.47 -19.60
N GLU A 3 13.13 1.29 -20.00
CA GLU A 3 11.90 1.06 -20.75
C GLU A 3 10.69 1.59 -19.94
N LYS A 4 9.95 2.51 -20.56
CA LYS A 4 8.68 3.04 -20.05
C LYS A 4 7.61 1.96 -20.20
N GLU A 5 7.63 0.99 -19.30
CA GLU A 5 6.63 -0.07 -19.22
C GLU A 5 5.29 0.53 -18.77
N ASN A 6 4.40 0.73 -19.75
CA ASN A 6 2.94 0.78 -19.65
C ASN A 6 2.36 1.06 -18.26
N THR A 7 2.38 2.34 -17.87
CA THR A 7 1.93 2.83 -16.56
C THR A 7 0.40 2.82 -16.44
N LYS A 8 -0.26 1.65 -16.52
CA LYS A 8 -1.48 1.44 -15.75
C LYS A 8 -1.04 1.34 -14.30
N ARG A 9 -0.82 2.49 -13.67
CA ARG A 9 -0.58 2.64 -12.23
C ARG A 9 -1.63 1.83 -11.49
N ASN A 10 -1.28 0.62 -11.08
CA ASN A 10 -2.19 -0.24 -10.38
C ASN A 10 -2.29 0.33 -8.97
N ARG A 11 -3.36 1.09 -8.73
CA ARG A 11 -3.54 1.79 -7.47
C ARG A 11 -3.40 0.87 -6.26
N ARG A 12 -3.71 -0.42 -6.45
CA ARG A 12 -3.51 -1.48 -5.47
C ARG A 12 -2.04 -1.68 -5.10
N GLU A 13 -1.15 -1.74 -6.08
CA GLU A 13 0.30 -1.90 -5.85
C GLU A 13 0.91 -0.64 -5.22
N GLU A 14 0.48 0.54 -5.64
CA GLU A 14 0.90 1.80 -5.01
C GLU A 14 0.54 1.85 -3.52
N ILE A 15 -0.66 1.37 -3.14
CA ILE A 15 -1.08 1.28 -1.73
C ILE A 15 -0.18 0.30 -0.96
N LEU A 16 0.18 -0.85 -1.55
CA LEU A 16 1.04 -1.84 -0.89
C LEU A 16 2.47 -1.34 -0.73
N GLN A 17 3.02 -0.68 -1.75
CA GLN A 17 4.35 -0.07 -1.67
C GLN A 17 4.39 1.04 -0.59
N ALA A 18 3.39 1.92 -0.55
CA ALA A 18 3.30 2.93 0.49
C ALA A 18 3.21 2.30 1.90
N LEU A 19 2.43 1.22 2.05
CA LEU A 19 2.34 0.48 3.31
C LEU A 19 3.69 -0.14 3.70
N ALA A 20 4.42 -0.74 2.77
CA ALA A 20 5.75 -1.29 3.00
C ALA A 20 6.72 -0.19 3.48
N GLN A 21 6.78 0.93 2.78
CA GLN A 21 7.63 2.07 3.14
C GLN A 21 7.30 2.64 4.51
N MET A 22 6.02 2.73 4.87
CA MET A 22 5.60 3.19 6.20
C MET A 22 6.02 2.20 7.31
N LEU A 23 6.09 0.90 7.02
CA LEU A 23 6.56 -0.12 7.95
C LEU A 23 8.08 -0.11 8.12
N GLU A 24 8.84 0.13 7.04
CA GLU A 24 10.30 0.25 7.06
C GLU A 24 10.78 1.56 7.71
N SER A 25 9.99 2.63 7.56
CA SER A 25 10.28 3.92 8.18
C SER A 25 10.30 3.82 9.71
N SER A 26 11.01 4.70 10.40
CA SER A 26 11.07 4.74 11.88
C SER A 26 9.69 4.87 12.56
N ASP A 27 8.69 5.35 11.81
CA ASP A 27 7.26 5.32 12.13
C ASP A 27 6.63 3.93 12.19
N GLY A 28 7.32 2.85 11.80
CA GLY A 28 6.87 1.46 11.98
C GLY A 28 6.74 1.06 13.46
N SER A 29 7.37 1.82 14.35
CA SER A 29 7.14 1.77 15.81
C SER A 29 5.80 2.41 16.22
N GLN A 30 5.27 3.31 15.38
CA GLN A 30 3.96 3.93 15.56
C GLN A 30 2.88 3.09 14.84
N ARG A 31 1.69 3.08 15.42
CA ARG A 31 0.56 2.32 14.89
C ARG A 31 0.20 2.79 13.47
N ILE A 32 0.39 1.91 12.48
CA ILE A 32 -0.11 2.13 11.12
C ILE A 32 -1.66 2.10 11.15
N THR A 33 -2.27 3.18 10.70
CA THR A 33 -3.73 3.30 10.52
C THR A 33 -4.06 3.42 9.04
N THR A 34 -5.22 2.89 8.66
CA THR A 34 -5.78 2.98 7.30
C THR A 34 -5.97 4.43 6.87
N ALA A 35 -6.34 5.31 7.80
CA ALA A 35 -6.41 6.76 7.57
C ALA A 35 -5.05 7.38 7.20
N LYS A 36 -3.97 7.05 7.93
CA LYS A 36 -2.62 7.54 7.62
C LYS A 36 -2.14 7.02 6.26
N LEU A 37 -2.38 5.73 5.98
CA LEU A 37 -2.02 5.13 4.69
C LEU A 37 -2.80 5.78 3.54
N ALA A 38 -4.10 6.00 3.69
CA ALA A 38 -4.92 6.67 2.70
C ALA A 38 -4.40 8.09 2.42
N ALA A 39 -4.07 8.85 3.47
CA ALA A 39 -3.47 10.18 3.35
C ALA A 39 -2.11 10.15 2.63
N ASN A 40 -1.25 9.18 2.96
CA ASN A 40 0.07 9.03 2.33
C ASN A 40 -0.03 8.73 0.82
N VAL A 41 -0.99 7.88 0.43
CA VAL A 41 -1.23 7.54 -0.98
C VAL A 41 -2.03 8.63 -1.71
N GLY A 42 -2.69 9.55 -0.99
CA GLY A 42 -3.55 10.58 -1.56
C GLY A 42 -4.92 10.06 -2.01
N VAL A 43 -5.50 9.12 -1.26
CA VAL A 43 -6.89 8.65 -1.44
C VAL A 43 -7.70 8.87 -0.18
N SER A 44 -9.02 8.87 -0.30
CA SER A 44 -9.91 8.76 0.86
C SER A 44 -9.83 7.36 1.47
N GLU A 45 -10.01 7.24 2.78
CA GLU A 45 -10.05 5.95 3.45
C GLU A 45 -11.14 5.01 2.88
N ALA A 46 -12.30 5.56 2.52
CA ALA A 46 -13.36 4.81 1.84
C ALA A 46 -12.94 4.26 0.46
N ALA A 47 -12.07 4.98 -0.27
CA ALA A 47 -11.55 4.52 -1.56
C ALA A 47 -10.52 3.40 -1.38
N LEU A 48 -9.73 3.46 -0.31
CA LEU A 48 -8.80 2.40 0.07
C LEU A 48 -9.54 1.08 0.35
N TYR A 49 -10.70 1.12 1.01
CA TYR A 49 -11.54 -0.08 1.23
C TYR A 49 -12.15 -0.66 -0.05
N ARG A 50 -12.24 0.10 -1.16
CA ARG A 50 -12.67 -0.44 -2.47
C ARG A 50 -11.63 -1.39 -3.07
N HIS A 51 -10.35 -1.19 -2.75
CA HIS A 51 -9.24 -2.03 -3.20
C HIS A 51 -8.94 -3.17 -2.24
N PHE A 52 -9.17 -2.95 -0.94
CA PHE A 52 -8.92 -3.93 0.10
C PHE A 52 -10.14 -4.01 1.03
N PRO A 53 -10.95 -5.08 0.96
CA PRO A 53 -12.21 -5.16 1.71
C PRO A 53 -12.00 -5.23 3.22
N SER A 54 -10.78 -5.50 3.70
CA SER A 54 -10.45 -5.46 5.12
C SER A 54 -8.99 -5.10 5.34
N LYS A 55 -8.70 -4.61 6.56
CA LYS A 55 -7.32 -4.38 7.01
C LYS A 55 -6.49 -5.66 6.90
N THR A 56 -7.01 -6.80 7.34
CA THR A 56 -6.32 -8.10 7.24
C THR A 56 -5.96 -8.44 5.80
N ARG A 57 -6.88 -8.26 4.85
CA ARG A 57 -6.62 -8.52 3.42
C ARG A 57 -5.54 -7.63 2.83
N MET A 58 -5.40 -6.40 3.34
CA MET A 58 -4.34 -5.50 2.92
C MET A 58 -2.95 -6.00 3.36
N PHE A 59 -2.80 -6.42 4.62
CA PHE A 59 -1.55 -6.99 5.11
C PHE A 59 -1.23 -8.35 4.46
N ASP A 60 -2.24 -9.19 4.25
CA ASP A 60 -2.11 -10.46 3.53
C ASP A 60 -1.58 -10.24 2.10
N SER A 61 -2.15 -9.26 1.38
CA SER A 61 -1.68 -8.88 0.05
C SER A 61 -0.25 -8.31 0.06
N LEU A 62 0.13 -7.58 1.11
CA LEU A 62 1.50 -7.09 1.27
C LEU A 62 2.49 -8.24 1.49
N ILE A 63 2.14 -9.20 2.35
CA ILE A 63 2.98 -10.37 2.62
C ILE A 63 3.15 -11.21 1.36
N ASP A 64 2.08 -11.37 0.58
CA ASP A 64 2.13 -12.07 -0.71
C ASP A 64 3.06 -11.37 -1.71
N LEU A 65 3.01 -10.04 -1.77
CA LEU A 65 3.92 -9.22 -2.57
C LEU A 65 5.38 -9.43 -2.15
N LEU A 66 5.66 -9.41 -0.84
CA LEU A 66 7.01 -9.57 -0.29
C LEU A 66 7.56 -11.00 -0.41
N LYS A 67 6.71 -12.01 -0.55
CA LYS A 67 7.14 -13.40 -0.79
C LYS A 67 7.53 -13.65 -2.25
N THR A 68 6.98 -12.85 -3.15
CA THR A 68 7.15 -13.03 -4.60
C THR A 68 8.22 -12.08 -5.16
N ALA A 69 8.58 -11.02 -4.44
CA ALA A 69 9.68 -10.10 -4.73
C ALA A 69 11.04 -10.67 -4.31
#